data_AF-A0A7X6TN56-F1
#
_entry.id   AF-A0A7X6TN56-F1
#
_cell.length_a   1.000
_cell.length_b   1.000
_cell.length_c   1.000
_cell.angle_alpha   90.00
_cell.angle_beta   90.00
_cell.angle_gamma   90.00
#
_symmetry.space_group_name_H-M   'P 1'
#
loop_
_entity.id
_entity.type
_entity.pdbx_description
1 polymer ?
#
loop_
_entity_poly.entity_id
_entity_poly.type
_entity_poly.pdbx_seq_one_letter_code
_entity_poly.pdbx_strand_id
1 'polypeptide(L)'
;MKQANFTSKSTMTEENDGYRFTFFCDLCDEGYSTRLISAENAKEAYELAKNEARQHFNRCYSCHRWVCDEHYNEDYLLCIKCAPHRHKPEG
;
A
#
# COMPACT_ATOMS: atom_id res chain seq x y z
N MET A 1 -18.84 10.78 -3.52
CA MET A 1 -17.55 10.85 -2.80
C MET A 1 -16.56 10.00 -3.56
N LYS A 2 -15.51 10.57 -4.16
CA LYS A 2 -14.46 9.77 -4.81
C LYS A 2 -13.65 9.09 -3.70
N GLN A 3 -13.68 7.75 -3.65
CA GLN A 3 -12.80 7.01 -2.74
C GLN A 3 -11.36 7.42 -3.03
N ALA A 4 -10.62 7.82 -1.98
CA ALA A 4 -9.18 7.99 -2.10
C ALA A 4 -8.57 6.63 -2.41
N ASN A 5 -7.77 6.54 -3.48
CA ASN A 5 -7.05 5.31 -3.82
C ASN A 5 -6.13 4.93 -2.64
N PHE A 6 -6.12 3.64 -2.28
CA PHE A 6 -5.34 3.12 -1.17
C PHE A 6 -3.83 3.14 -1.42
N THR A 7 -3.41 3.24 -2.68
CA THR A 7 -2.06 3.61 -3.15
C THR A 7 -2.21 4.37 -4.47
N SER A 8 -1.17 5.05 -4.96
CA SER A 8 -1.26 5.75 -6.24
C SER A 8 -1.32 4.79 -7.44
N LYS A 9 -0.83 3.57 -7.26
CA LYS A 9 -0.75 2.52 -8.29
C LYS A 9 -1.21 1.18 -7.71
N SER A 10 -2.06 0.50 -8.46
CA SER A 10 -2.44 -0.89 -8.21
C SER A 10 -2.75 -1.60 -9.53
N THR A 11 -2.53 -2.93 -9.57
CA THR A 11 -2.96 -3.78 -10.68
C THR A 11 -3.99 -4.80 -10.19
N MET A 12 -4.79 -5.33 -11.12
CA MET A 12 -5.76 -6.38 -10.87
C MET A 12 -5.58 -7.49 -11.92
N THR A 13 -5.60 -8.74 -11.48
CA THR A 13 -5.72 -9.91 -12.35
C THR A 13 -6.95 -10.72 -11.95
N GLU A 14 -7.66 -11.26 -12.95
CA GLU A 14 -8.79 -12.17 -12.77
C GLU A 14 -8.29 -13.60 -13.01
N GLU A 15 -8.48 -14.48 -12.03
CA GLU A 15 -7.98 -15.86 -12.04
C GLU A 15 -9.07 -16.78 -11.47
N ASN A 16 -9.52 -17.78 -12.24
CA ASN A 16 -10.43 -18.86 -11.78
C ASN A 16 -11.58 -18.37 -10.87
N ASP A 17 -12.40 -17.43 -11.37
CA ASP A 17 -13.54 -16.82 -10.65
C ASP A 17 -13.17 -16.00 -9.39
N GLY A 18 -11.93 -15.53 -9.30
CA GLY A 18 -11.48 -14.62 -8.26
C GLY A 18 -10.63 -13.47 -8.80
N TYR A 19 -10.33 -12.53 -7.92
CA TYR A 19 -9.55 -11.34 -8.19
C TYR A 19 -8.29 -11.33 -7.34
N ARG A 20 -7.16 -10.97 -7.94
CA ARG A 20 -5.92 -10.69 -7.22
C ARG A 20 -5.53 -9.25 -7.48
N PHE A 21 -5.16 -8.54 -6.44
CA PHE A 21 -4.68 -7.17 -6.55
C PHE A 21 -3.24 -7.07 -6.11
N THR A 22 -2.48 -6.20 -6.76
CA THR A 22 -1.16 -5.79 -6.29
C THR A 22 -1.21 -4.29 -6.01
N PHE A 23 -0.85 -3.88 -4.81
CA PHE A 23 -0.69 -2.49 -4.42
C PHE A 23 0.80 -2.15 -4.35
N PHE A 24 1.20 -0.96 -4.76
CA PHE A 24 2.61 -0.58 -4.86
C PHE A 24 2.95 0.59 -3.95
N CYS A 25 4.16 0.56 -3.38
CA CYS A 25 4.73 1.65 -2.61
C CYS A 25 4.95 2.86 -3.52
N ASP A 26 4.47 4.03 -3.11
CA ASP A 26 4.61 5.28 -3.88
C ASP A 26 6.08 5.78 -3.97
N LEU A 27 7.05 5.14 -3.31
CA LEU A 27 8.46 5.53 -3.31
C LEU A 27 9.41 4.54 -4.01
N CYS A 28 9.15 3.23 -3.93
CA CYS A 28 10.04 2.21 -4.50
C CYS A 28 9.39 1.33 -5.59
N ASP A 29 8.10 1.50 -5.87
CA ASP A 29 7.35 0.66 -6.83
C ASP A 29 7.34 -0.85 -6.50
N GLU A 30 7.87 -1.29 -5.35
CA GLU A 30 7.66 -2.64 -4.85
C GLU A 30 6.23 -2.78 -4.32
N GLY A 31 5.65 -3.96 -4.48
CA GLY A 31 4.23 -4.17 -4.22
C GLY A 31 3.91 -5.40 -3.39
N TYR A 32 2.76 -5.33 -2.72
CA TYR A 32 2.13 -6.45 -2.04
C TYR A 32 1.00 -6.98 -2.91
N SER A 33 1.07 -8.27 -3.26
CA SER A 33 0.01 -8.98 -3.95
C SER A 33 -0.87 -9.71 -2.94
N THR A 34 -2.17 -9.47 -3.02
CA THR A 34 -3.13 -10.16 -2.16
C THR A 34 -3.23 -11.64 -2.50
N ARG A 35 -3.88 -12.39 -1.62
CA ARG A 35 -4.44 -13.71 -1.97
C ARG A 35 -5.49 -13.55 -3.08
N LEU A 36 -5.91 -14.69 -3.64
CA LEU A 36 -7.03 -14.73 -4.57
C LEU A 36 -8.33 -14.47 -3.78
N ILE A 37 -9.06 -13.42 -4.14
CA ILE A 37 -10.27 -12.98 -3.45
C ILE A 37 -11.47 -13.35 -4.31
N SER A 38 -12.33 -14.20 -3.77
CA SER A 38 -13.65 -14.47 -4.37
C SER A 38 -14.64 -13.41 -3.88
N ALA A 39 -15.29 -12.72 -4.83
CA ALA A 39 -16.28 -11.69 -4.57
C ALA A 39 -17.26 -11.61 -5.75
N GLU A 40 -18.41 -10.95 -5.58
CA GLU A 40 -19.40 -10.85 -6.66
C GLU A 40 -18.89 -9.98 -7.82
N ASN A 41 -18.06 -8.97 -7.51
CA ASN A 41 -17.50 -8.07 -8.50
C ASN A 41 -16.16 -7.47 -8.06
N ALA A 42 -15.42 -6.92 -9.02
CA ALA A 42 -14.10 -6.32 -8.81
C ALA A 42 -14.09 -5.20 -7.76
N LYS A 43 -15.19 -4.44 -7.59
CA LYS A 43 -15.26 -3.36 -6.61
C LYS A 43 -15.30 -3.89 -5.19
N GLU A 44 -16.12 -4.92 -4.94
CA GLU A 44 -16.15 -5.61 -3.65
C GLU A 44 -14.78 -6.26 -3.36
N ALA A 45 -14.21 -6.95 -4.35
CA ALA A 45 -12.89 -7.56 -4.22
C ALA A 45 -11.81 -6.53 -3.90
N TYR A 46 -11.85 -5.34 -4.49
CA TYR A 46 -10.90 -4.27 -4.22
C TYR A 46 -10.98 -3.76 -2.77
N GLU A 47 -12.17 -3.65 -2.18
CA GLU A 47 -12.31 -3.24 -0.78
C GLU A 47 -11.77 -4.31 0.18
N LEU A 48 -11.99 -5.59 -0.11
CA LEU A 48 -11.38 -6.70 0.62
C LEU A 48 -9.84 -6.68 0.48
N ALA A 49 -9.36 -6.48 -0.74
CA ALA A 49 -7.94 -6.40 -1.06
C ALA A 49 -7.24 -5.25 -0.32
N LYS A 50 -7.89 -4.09 -0.22
CA LYS A 50 -7.40 -2.95 0.56
C LYS A 50 -7.25 -3.28 2.03
N ASN A 51 -8.23 -3.96 2.62
CA ASN A 51 -8.18 -4.35 4.04
C ASN A 51 -7.03 -5.33 4.31
N GLU A 52 -6.83 -6.31 3.42
CA GLU A 52 -5.70 -7.24 3.49
C GLU A 52 -4.35 -6.50 3.37
N ALA A 53 -4.22 -5.62 2.38
CA ALA A 53 -2.99 -4.90 2.12
C ALA A 53 -2.69 -3.79 3.16
N ARG A 54 -3.67 -3.35 3.96
CA ARG A 54 -3.54 -2.21 4.88
C ARG A 54 -2.36 -2.29 5.84
N GLN A 55 -2.01 -3.50 6.27
CA GLN A 55 -0.92 -3.76 7.21
C GLN A 55 0.49 -3.64 6.58
N HIS A 56 0.58 -3.56 5.25
CA HIS A 56 1.84 -3.48 4.50
C HIS A 56 2.16 -2.06 4.03
N PHE A 57 1.27 -1.10 4.30
CA PHE A 57 1.42 0.28 3.86
C PHE A 57 1.06 1.27 4.96
N ASN A 58 1.83 2.34 5.02
CA ASN A 58 1.67 3.44 5.95
C ASN A 58 1.42 4.74 5.18
N ARG A 59 0.45 5.54 5.65
CA ARG A 59 0.12 6.82 5.02
C ARG A 59 0.93 7.94 5.67
N CYS A 60 1.74 8.63 4.87
CA CYS A 60 2.46 9.82 5.33
C CYS A 60 1.48 10.93 5.72
N TYR A 61 1.61 11.49 6.93
CA TYR A 61 0.73 12.58 7.40
C TYR A 61 0.99 13.92 6.72
N SER A 62 2.19 14.11 6.15
CA SER A 62 2.55 15.34 5.43
C SER A 62 2.12 15.30 3.96
N CYS A 63 2.56 14.29 3.19
CA CYS A 63 2.32 14.24 1.75
C CYS A 63 1.23 13.25 1.31
N HIS A 64 0.62 12.52 2.25
CA HIS A 64 -0.48 11.58 2.02
C HIS A 64 -0.19 10.38 1.11
N ARG A 65 1.07 10.20 0.67
CA ARG A 65 1.54 8.99 -0.01
C ARG A 65 1.40 7.75 0.87
N TRP A 66 1.13 6.62 0.25
CA TRP A 66 1.14 5.32 0.86
C TRP A 66 2.47 4.63 0.54
N VAL A 67 3.23 4.30 1.58
CA VAL A 67 4.58 3.76 1.46
C VAL A 67 4.72 2.48 2.26
N CYS A 68 5.58 1.56 1.83
CA CYS A 68 5.89 0.37 2.61
C CYS A 68 6.65 0.71 3.90
N ASP A 69 6.77 -0.26 4.81
CA ASP A 69 7.43 -0.10 6.11
C ASP A 69 8.86 0.46 6.00
N GLU A 70 9.66 -0.05 5.05
CA GLU A 70 11.03 0.42 4.81
C GLU A 70 11.12 1.90 4.43
N HIS A 71 10.06 2.44 3.84
CA HIS A 71 9.97 3.82 3.40
C HIS A 71 9.16 4.71 4.35
N TYR A 72 8.82 4.19 5.53
CA TYR A 72 8.07 4.89 6.56
C TYR A 72 8.90 5.15 7.80
N ASN A 73 8.98 6.42 8.17
CA ASN A 73 9.56 6.86 9.43
C ASN A 73 8.46 6.95 10.50
N GLU A 74 8.33 5.87 11.27
CA GLU A 74 7.33 5.74 12.33
C GLU A 74 7.51 6.76 13.48
N ASP A 75 8.75 7.17 13.80
CA ASP A 75 9.03 8.16 14.85
C ASP A 75 8.32 9.50 14.60
N TYR A 76 8.11 9.82 13.32
CA TYR A 76 7.50 11.07 12.87
C TYR A 76 6.13 10.88 12.22
N LEU A 77 5.70 9.63 11.99
CA LEU A 77 4.51 9.27 11.22
C LEU A 77 4.53 9.79 9.77
N LEU A 78 5.72 9.82 9.17
CA LEU A 78 5.97 10.39 7.84
C LEU A 78 6.74 9.41 6.95
N CYS A 79 6.69 9.57 5.63
CA CYS A 79 7.59 8.83 4.76
C CYS A 79 9.03 9.37 4.85
N ILE A 80 10.02 8.55 4.48
CA ILE A 80 11.44 8.93 4.58
C ILE A 80 11.85 10.11 3.67
N LYS A 81 11.01 10.48 2.69
CA LYS A 81 11.20 11.72 1.91
C LYS A 81 10.77 12.98 2.66
N CYS A 82 9.81 12.87 3.58
CA CYS A 82 9.32 13.98 4.41
C CYS A 82 10.09 14.09 5.73
N ALA A 83 10.48 12.96 6.33
CA ALA A 83 11.36 12.89 7.48
C ALA A 83 12.29 11.67 7.34
N PRO A 84 13.53 11.84 6.85
CA PRO A 84 14.50 10.76 6.78
C PRO A 84 14.75 10.12 8.15
N HIS A 85 15.04 8.82 8.19
CA HIS A 85 15.58 8.22 9.41
C HIS A 85 16.90 8.91 9.75
N ARG A 86 17.13 9.15 11.04
CA ARG A 86 18.46 9.59 11.49
C ARG A 86 19.45 8.50 11.11
N HIS A 87 20.62 8.87 10.59
CA HIS A 87 21.70 7.92 10.36
C HIS A 87 21.91 7.09 11.64
N LYS A 88 21.64 5.78 11.59
CA LYS A 88 22.20 4.86 12.57
C LYS A 88 23.71 4.87 12.32
N PRO A 89 24.56 5.28 13.28
CA PRO A 89 25.98 5.02 13.14
C PRO A 89 26.14 3.50 13.04
N GLU A 90 26.81 3.09 11.97
CA GLU A 90 27.22 1.71 11.73
C GLU A 90 28.10 1.31 12.92
N GLY A 91 27.62 0.34 13.70
CA GLY A 91 28.34 -0.20 14.85
C GLY A 91 29.46 -1.15 14.43
#